data_AF-A0A6J4VKM2-F1
#
_entry.id   AF-A0A6J4VKM2-F1
#
_cell.length_a   1.000
_cell.length_b   1.000
_cell.length_c   1.000
_cell.angle_alpha   90.00
_cell.angle_beta   90.00
_cell.angle_gamma   90.00
#
_symmetry.space_group_name_H-M   'P 1'
#
loop_
_entity.id
_entity.type
_entity.pdbx_description
1 polymer ?
#
loop_
_entity_poly.entity_id
_entity_poly.type
_entity_poly.pdbx_seq_one_letter_code
_entity_poly.pdbx_strand_id
1 'polypeptide(L)'
;MDAERFDRLVRAASRGMSRRRAVAAVGVAFGSLMLGRGTQPAAATPAYIHCGGIAGTPCPSGYTCVDDPFDSCDPLSGGADCGGVCVPEPDYNPCAAILCLEGTTCCPNCGGICVPAGTTCSESLCAGEACGSTFCGTGEYCCNPSCSICAPIGGACTAQVCDDGEPCGSTVCGAGEYCCNPSCSICAPLGGGCTEQYCGNEPTGEVCGDTFCALGEVCCNPSCGICTPPDGVCIQIACV
;
A
#
# COMPACT_ATOMS: atom_id res chain seq x y z
N MET A 1 14.78 -50.56 -13.11
CA MET A 1 13.60 -50.40 -13.96
C MET A 1 14.10 -50.10 -15.36
N ASP A 2 13.83 -51.00 -16.32
CA ASP A 2 14.44 -50.94 -17.65
C ASP A 2 13.70 -49.98 -18.58
N ALA A 3 14.46 -49.24 -19.39
CA ALA A 3 13.99 -48.17 -20.28
C ALA A 3 12.87 -48.62 -21.24
N GLU A 4 12.88 -49.89 -21.65
CA GLU A 4 11.86 -50.47 -22.54
C GLU A 4 10.48 -50.61 -21.87
N ARG A 5 10.44 -50.71 -20.54
CA ARG A 5 9.19 -50.83 -19.78
C ARG A 5 8.51 -49.46 -19.62
N PHE A 6 9.30 -48.40 -19.49
CA PHE A 6 8.80 -47.02 -19.46
C PHE A 6 8.19 -46.63 -20.82
N ASP A 7 8.87 -47.00 -21.90
CA ASP A 7 8.46 -46.61 -23.26
C ASP A 7 7.14 -47.28 -23.71
N ARG A 8 6.85 -48.49 -23.21
CA ARG A 8 5.54 -49.15 -23.40
C ARG A 8 4.41 -48.48 -22.62
N LEU A 9 4.68 -47.97 -21.42
CA LEU A 9 3.69 -47.27 -20.59
C LEU A 9 3.32 -45.92 -21.20
N VAL A 10 4.28 -45.18 -21.72
CA VAL A 10 4.05 -43.88 -22.37
C VAL A 10 3.21 -44.04 -23.65
N ARG A 11 3.47 -45.06 -24.47
CA ARG A 11 2.67 -45.32 -25.70
C ARG A 11 1.26 -45.85 -25.41
N ALA A 12 1.05 -46.50 -24.26
CA ALA A 12 -0.28 -46.93 -23.82
C ALA A 12 -1.13 -45.72 -23.36
N ALA A 13 -0.52 -44.74 -22.69
CA ALA A 13 -1.19 -43.53 -22.24
C ALA A 13 -1.56 -42.56 -23.39
N SER A 14 -0.82 -42.58 -24.51
CA SER A 14 -1.02 -41.65 -25.61
C SER A 14 -2.08 -42.06 -26.65
N ARG A 15 -2.73 -43.22 -26.50
CA ARG A 15 -3.71 -43.76 -27.48
C ARG A 15 -5.18 -43.50 -27.13
N GLY A 16 -5.45 -42.55 -26.24
CA GLY A 16 -6.81 -42.30 -25.73
C GLY A 16 -7.20 -40.83 -25.69
N MET A 17 -7.19 -40.10 -26.81
CA MET A 17 -8.07 -38.93 -26.95
C MET A 17 -8.36 -38.66 -28.43
N SER A 18 -9.44 -39.28 -28.88
CA SER A 18 -10.07 -39.10 -30.17
C SER A 18 -10.44 -37.63 -30.39
N ARG A 19 -9.84 -37.02 -31.41
CA ARG A 19 -10.22 -35.72 -31.96
C ARG A 19 -11.62 -35.82 -32.56
N ARG A 20 -12.67 -35.56 -31.77
CA ARG A 20 -14.02 -35.25 -32.31
C ARG A 20 -14.90 -34.62 -31.23
N ARG A 21 -15.33 -33.39 -31.55
CA ARG A 21 -16.46 -32.62 -31.00
C ARG A 21 -16.22 -31.85 -29.70
N ALA A 22 -16.09 -30.53 -29.84
CA ALA A 22 -17.10 -29.54 -29.44
C ALA A 22 -16.42 -28.25 -28.98
N VAL A 23 -16.32 -27.24 -29.86
CA VAL A 23 -16.35 -25.84 -29.40
C VAL A 23 -17.29 -25.11 -30.33
N ALA A 24 -18.47 -24.81 -29.78
CA ALA A 24 -19.46 -23.94 -30.36
C ALA A 24 -19.01 -22.48 -30.22
N ALA A 25 -19.43 -21.70 -31.21
CA ALA A 25 -19.39 -20.25 -31.35
C ALA A 25 -19.27 -19.41 -30.06
N VAL A 26 -18.26 -18.53 -30.02
CA VAL A 26 -18.29 -17.20 -29.40
C VAL A 26 -17.45 -16.32 -30.34
N GLY A 27 -17.97 -15.34 -31.08
CA GLY A 27 -18.84 -14.27 -30.65
C GLY A 27 -17.96 -13.04 -30.38
N VAL A 28 -17.46 -12.39 -31.44
CA VAL A 28 -16.66 -11.17 -31.37
C VAL A 28 -17.55 -10.02 -30.89
N ALA A 29 -17.20 -9.41 -29.75
CA ALA A 29 -17.66 -8.08 -29.37
C ALA A 29 -16.48 -7.31 -28.76
N PHE A 30 -15.86 -6.47 -29.59
CA PHE A 30 -15.00 -5.38 -29.16
C PHE A 30 -15.84 -4.35 -28.40
N GLY A 31 -15.42 -3.99 -27.18
CA GLY A 31 -16.13 -2.99 -26.37
C GLY A 31 -15.35 -2.60 -25.11
N SER A 32 -14.43 -1.64 -25.29
CA SER A 32 -13.91 -0.68 -24.31
C SER A 32 -13.58 -1.15 -22.88
N LEU A 33 -12.34 -1.59 -22.67
CA LEU A 33 -11.71 -1.63 -21.36
C LEU A 33 -11.45 -0.17 -20.91
N MET A 34 -12.33 0.40 -20.10
CA MET A 34 -12.04 1.64 -19.38
C MET A 34 -10.99 1.33 -18.32
N LEU A 35 -9.73 1.69 -18.59
CA LEU A 35 -8.68 1.80 -17.60
C LEU A 35 -9.13 2.81 -16.54
N GLY A 36 -9.73 2.32 -15.46
CA GLY A 36 -9.81 3.05 -14.21
C GLY A 36 -8.40 3.34 -13.76
N ARG A 37 -7.99 4.62 -13.85
CA ARG A 37 -6.80 5.14 -13.17
C ARG A 37 -6.97 4.85 -11.69
N GLY A 38 -6.37 3.76 -11.21
CA GLY A 38 -6.07 3.62 -9.80
C GLY A 38 -5.26 4.83 -9.39
N THR A 39 -5.80 5.60 -8.44
CA THR A 39 -5.01 6.59 -7.71
C THR A 39 -3.87 5.84 -7.05
N GLN A 40 -2.69 5.92 -7.66
CA GLN A 40 -1.46 5.45 -7.04
C GLN A 40 -1.35 6.18 -5.69
N PRO A 41 -1.13 5.47 -4.57
CA PRO A 41 -0.69 6.14 -3.37
C PRO A 41 0.57 6.90 -3.77
N ALA A 42 0.57 8.21 -3.54
CA ALA A 42 1.74 9.04 -3.79
C ALA A 42 2.91 8.34 -3.09
N ALA A 43 3.85 7.83 -3.89
CA ALA A 43 5.16 7.50 -3.38
C ALA A 43 5.57 8.70 -2.54
N ALA A 44 5.82 8.49 -1.24
CA ALA A 44 6.31 9.54 -0.38
C ALA A 44 7.55 10.10 -1.08
N THR A 45 7.40 11.26 -1.70
CA THR A 45 8.50 11.95 -2.35
C THR A 45 9.57 12.10 -1.27
N PRO A 46 10.83 11.71 -1.54
CA PRO A 46 11.90 11.91 -0.58
C PRO A 46 11.79 13.35 -0.08
N ALA A 47 11.71 13.53 1.24
CA ALA A 47 11.40 14.81 1.84
C ALA A 47 12.36 15.87 1.29
N TYR A 48 11.85 16.70 0.39
CA TYR A 48 12.63 17.68 -0.33
C TYR A 48 12.85 18.86 0.62
N ILE A 49 14.10 19.04 1.06
CA ILE A 49 14.44 20.10 2.00
C ILE A 49 14.73 21.36 1.19
N HIS A 50 13.84 22.34 1.28
CA HIS A 50 14.00 23.66 0.67
C HIS A 50 15.05 24.49 1.42
N CYS A 51 15.84 25.26 0.69
CA CYS A 51 16.82 26.20 1.20
C CYS A 51 16.82 27.51 0.40
N GLY A 52 17.62 28.49 0.81
CA GLY A 52 17.71 29.78 0.13
C GLY A 52 16.45 30.64 0.33
N GLY A 53 16.03 31.30 -0.74
CA GLY A 53 14.93 32.27 -0.74
C GLY A 53 15.33 33.62 -0.13
N ILE A 54 14.37 34.56 -0.10
CA ILE A 54 14.50 35.86 0.60
C ILE A 54 14.98 35.70 2.06
N ALA A 55 14.60 34.59 2.70
CA ALA A 55 14.95 34.29 4.09
C ALA A 55 16.39 33.73 4.25
N GLY A 56 17.06 33.35 3.17
CA GLY A 56 18.40 32.76 3.20
C GLY A 56 18.45 31.48 4.02
N THR A 57 17.43 30.61 3.90
CA THR A 57 17.29 29.42 4.74
C THR A 57 18.48 28.47 4.51
N PRO A 58 19.31 28.18 5.53
CA PRO A 58 20.46 27.30 5.37
C PRO A 58 20.03 25.83 5.33
N CYS A 59 20.84 25.01 4.66
CA CYS A 59 20.69 23.56 4.73
C CYS A 59 21.17 22.97 6.07
N PRO A 60 20.67 21.79 6.46
CA PRO A 60 21.27 21.01 7.54
C PRO A 60 22.75 20.71 7.29
N SER A 61 23.51 20.42 8.34
CA SER A 61 24.94 20.07 8.22
C SER A 61 25.14 18.87 7.27
N GLY A 62 26.12 18.97 6.36
CA GLY A 62 26.41 17.97 5.33
C GLY A 62 25.66 18.14 4.01
N TYR A 63 24.88 19.21 3.88
CA TYR A 63 24.14 19.54 2.67
C TYR A 63 24.49 20.94 2.18
N THR A 64 24.55 21.09 0.85
CA THR A 64 24.75 22.37 0.16
C THR A 64 23.46 22.77 -0.55
N CYS A 65 23.14 24.07 -0.49
CA CYS A 65 21.98 24.61 -1.20
C CYS A 65 22.32 24.80 -2.68
N VAL A 66 21.60 24.10 -3.56
CA VAL A 66 21.71 24.26 -5.01
C VAL A 66 20.41 24.81 -5.58
N ASP A 67 20.52 25.48 -6.72
CA ASP A 67 19.37 26.02 -7.45
C ASP A 67 18.36 24.93 -7.82
N ASP A 68 17.06 25.22 -7.73
CA ASP A 68 16.00 24.26 -8.08
C ASP A 68 15.87 24.17 -9.61
N PRO A 69 16.22 23.04 -10.25
CA PRO A 69 16.17 22.91 -11.71
C PRO A 69 14.74 22.92 -12.27
N PHE A 70 13.72 22.90 -11.42
CA PHE A 70 12.31 22.95 -11.79
C PHE A 70 11.67 24.32 -11.60
N ASP A 71 12.41 25.29 -11.07
CA ASP A 71 11.96 26.67 -11.00
C ASP A 71 12.51 27.52 -12.16
N SER A 72 11.96 28.72 -12.30
CA SER A 72 12.38 29.68 -13.33
C SER A 72 13.24 30.81 -12.75
N CYS A 73 13.74 30.64 -11.53
CA CYS A 73 14.46 31.65 -10.77
C CYS A 73 15.96 31.46 -10.98
N ASP A 74 16.54 32.12 -11.98
CA ASP A 74 17.98 32.03 -12.24
C ASP A 74 18.77 32.92 -11.25
N PRO A 75 19.58 32.35 -10.34
CA PRO A 75 20.37 33.12 -9.37
C PRO A 75 21.45 33.99 -10.04
N LEU A 76 21.83 33.71 -11.29
CA LEU A 76 22.79 34.51 -12.07
C LEU A 76 22.17 35.72 -12.77
N SER A 77 20.84 35.75 -12.91
CA SER A 77 20.12 36.77 -13.68
C SER A 77 19.10 37.57 -12.86
N GLY A 78 18.89 37.28 -11.58
CA GLY A 78 17.83 37.98 -10.84
C GLY A 78 17.55 37.67 -9.37
N GLY A 79 18.53 37.31 -8.53
CA GLY A 79 18.43 37.64 -7.11
C GLY A 79 19.08 36.68 -6.11
N ALA A 80 19.54 37.25 -4.99
CA ALA A 80 19.93 36.56 -3.76
C ALA A 80 18.75 35.86 -3.03
N ASP A 81 17.57 35.91 -3.66
CA ASP A 81 16.27 35.58 -3.10
C ASP A 81 15.66 34.31 -3.74
N CYS A 82 16.38 33.63 -4.64
CA CYS A 82 15.92 32.38 -5.25
C CYS A 82 15.95 31.24 -4.23
N GLY A 83 14.89 30.43 -4.24
CA GLY A 83 14.83 29.19 -3.47
C GLY A 83 15.72 28.12 -4.09
N GLY A 84 16.06 27.12 -3.30
CA GLY A 84 16.87 26.00 -3.76
C GLY A 84 16.57 24.72 -2.99
N VAL A 85 17.42 23.73 -3.23
CA VAL A 85 17.33 22.37 -2.70
C VAL A 85 18.58 22.05 -1.92
N CYS A 86 18.41 21.44 -0.75
CA CYS A 86 19.53 20.83 -0.07
C CYS A 86 19.92 19.52 -0.74
N VAL A 87 21.11 19.49 -1.34
CA VAL A 87 21.73 18.26 -1.83
C VAL A 87 22.92 17.89 -0.93
N PRO A 88 23.20 16.59 -0.73
CA PRO A 88 24.40 16.18 0.01
C PRO A 88 25.66 16.79 -0.61
N GLU A 89 26.60 17.22 0.23
CA GLU A 89 27.92 17.65 -0.26
C GLU A 89 28.61 16.50 -1.00
N PRO A 90 29.44 16.75 -2.03
CA PRO A 90 30.11 15.70 -2.80
C PRO A 90 31.02 14.80 -1.93
N ASP A 91 31.45 15.30 -0.76
CA ASP A 91 32.22 14.55 0.23
C ASP A 91 31.36 14.01 1.39
N TYR A 92 30.03 14.07 1.28
CA TYR A 92 29.10 13.54 2.27
C TYR A 92 29.26 12.01 2.35
N ASN A 93 29.98 11.57 3.37
CA ASN A 93 30.09 10.17 3.72
C ASN A 93 29.11 9.88 4.88
N PRO A 94 27.96 9.23 4.61
CA PRO A 94 26.99 8.92 5.66
C PRO A 94 27.57 7.97 6.73
N CYS A 95 28.63 7.23 6.40
CA CYS A 95 29.32 6.35 7.34
C CYS A 95 30.25 7.08 8.32
N ALA A 96 30.55 8.37 8.14
CA ALA A 96 31.49 9.09 8.99
C ALA A 96 31.01 9.23 10.44
N ALA A 97 29.69 9.26 10.66
CA ALA A 97 29.06 9.39 11.97
C ALA A 97 28.46 8.09 12.50
N ILE A 98 28.56 6.98 11.75
CA ILE A 98 27.86 5.73 12.07
C ILE A 98 28.84 4.72 12.66
N LEU A 99 28.55 4.29 13.89
CA LEU A 99 29.33 3.27 14.59
C LEU A 99 28.64 1.92 14.46
N CYS A 100 29.12 1.11 13.53
CA CYS A 100 28.64 -0.24 13.32
C CYS A 100 29.10 -1.20 14.42
N LEU A 101 28.25 -2.18 14.74
CA LEU A 101 28.57 -3.23 15.72
C LEU A 101 29.74 -4.10 15.23
N GLU A 102 30.44 -4.77 16.16
CA GLU A 102 31.50 -5.71 15.79
C GLU A 102 31.00 -6.77 14.81
N GLY A 103 31.78 -7.02 13.76
CA GLY A 103 31.40 -7.93 12.67
C GLY A 103 30.53 -7.29 11.59
N THR A 104 30.32 -5.97 11.61
CA THR A 104 29.62 -5.23 10.56
C THR A 104 30.45 -4.06 10.01
N THR A 105 30.21 -3.69 8.76
CA THR A 105 30.87 -2.62 8.00
C THR A 105 29.81 -1.67 7.44
N CYS A 106 30.05 -0.37 7.48
CA CYS A 106 29.12 0.61 6.93
C CYS A 106 29.13 0.61 5.38
N CYS A 107 27.95 0.63 4.77
CA CYS A 107 27.74 0.66 3.33
C CYS A 107 27.28 2.09 2.90
N PRO A 108 28.17 2.90 2.31
CA PRO A 108 27.88 4.32 2.03
C PRO A 108 26.81 4.51 0.95
N ASN A 109 26.71 3.57 0.01
CA ASN A 109 25.74 3.64 -1.09
C ASN A 109 24.30 3.36 -0.64
N CYS A 110 24.08 2.91 0.60
CA CYS A 110 22.75 2.75 1.18
C CYS A 110 22.44 3.84 2.23
N GLY A 111 23.04 5.03 2.12
CA GLY A 111 22.81 6.09 3.11
C GLY A 111 23.40 5.79 4.49
N GLY A 112 24.37 4.87 4.58
CA GLY A 112 25.15 4.63 5.80
C GLY A 112 24.72 3.44 6.67
N ILE A 113 24.04 2.43 6.13
CA ILE A 113 23.64 1.26 6.94
C ILE A 113 24.84 0.35 7.29
N CYS A 114 24.74 -0.39 8.39
CA CYS A 114 25.71 -1.42 8.77
C CYS A 114 25.33 -2.78 8.17
N VAL A 115 26.22 -3.36 7.36
CA VAL A 115 26.08 -4.71 6.77
C VAL A 115 27.11 -5.67 7.35
N PRO A 116 26.92 -7.00 7.30
CA PRO A 116 27.94 -7.95 7.76
C PRO A 116 29.32 -7.72 7.12
N ALA A 117 30.38 -7.89 7.89
CA ALA A 117 31.75 -7.70 7.42
C ALA A 117 32.08 -8.70 6.29
N GLY A 118 32.61 -8.20 5.18
CA GLY A 118 32.91 -8.99 3.98
C GLY A 118 31.81 -8.98 2.91
N THR A 119 30.64 -8.42 3.21
CA THR A 119 29.60 -8.18 2.20
C THR A 119 29.98 -6.97 1.34
N THR A 120 30.04 -7.16 0.01
CA THR A 120 30.32 -6.07 -0.93
C THR A 120 29.11 -5.16 -1.05
N CYS A 121 29.28 -3.88 -0.75
CA CYS A 121 28.22 -2.88 -0.85
C CYS A 121 27.75 -2.75 -2.32
N SER A 122 26.47 -3.01 -2.57
CA SER A 122 25.83 -2.91 -3.91
C SER A 122 24.42 -2.35 -3.78
N GLU A 123 23.89 -1.75 -4.85
CA GLU A 123 22.51 -1.24 -4.84
C GLU A 123 21.47 -2.34 -4.63
N SER A 124 21.76 -3.57 -5.04
CA SER A 124 20.91 -4.74 -4.76
C SER A 124 20.84 -5.12 -3.28
N LEU A 125 21.84 -4.76 -2.48
CA LEU A 125 21.82 -4.89 -1.01
C LEU A 125 21.01 -3.76 -0.36
N CYS A 126 20.98 -2.59 -0.98
CA CYS A 126 20.19 -1.44 -0.53
C CYS A 126 18.71 -1.55 -0.92
N ALA A 127 18.42 -2.31 -1.98
CA ALA A 127 17.11 -2.32 -2.62
C ALA A 127 16.05 -3.13 -1.88
N GLY A 128 16.35 -3.80 -0.76
CA GLY A 128 15.40 -4.70 -0.09
C GLY A 128 14.77 -5.74 -1.02
N GLU A 129 13.81 -6.52 -0.54
CA GLU A 129 13.00 -7.40 -1.41
C GLU A 129 11.52 -7.29 -1.02
N ALA A 130 10.64 -7.19 -2.02
CA ALA A 130 9.21 -7.20 -1.78
C ALA A 130 8.78 -8.55 -1.19
N CYS A 131 8.02 -8.52 -0.09
CA CYS A 131 7.54 -9.69 0.61
C CYS A 131 6.07 -9.53 0.96
N GLY A 132 5.18 -10.03 0.10
CA GLY A 132 3.74 -9.79 0.27
C GLY A 132 3.40 -8.30 0.16
N SER A 133 2.91 -7.71 1.26
CA SER A 133 2.63 -6.28 1.40
C SER A 133 3.74 -5.50 2.11
N THR A 134 4.76 -6.18 2.64
CA THR A 134 5.92 -5.53 3.26
C THR A 134 7.12 -5.50 2.31
N PHE A 135 8.12 -4.73 2.69
CA PHE A 135 9.40 -4.65 2.00
C PHE A 135 10.51 -5.00 2.99
N CYS A 136 11.22 -6.11 2.74
CA CYS A 136 12.25 -6.59 3.64
C CYS A 136 13.48 -5.70 3.58
N GLY A 137 14.00 -5.35 4.76
CA GLY A 137 15.16 -4.49 4.90
C GLY A 137 16.46 -5.22 4.60
N THR A 138 17.57 -4.48 4.65
CA THR A 138 18.90 -5.05 4.43
C THR A 138 19.26 -6.06 5.52
N GLY A 139 19.78 -7.22 5.12
CA GLY A 139 20.12 -8.32 6.04
C GLY A 139 18.97 -9.28 6.31
N GLU A 140 17.82 -9.06 5.67
CA GLU A 140 16.66 -9.94 5.72
C GLU A 140 16.34 -10.49 4.32
N TYR A 141 15.66 -11.63 4.26
CA TYR A 141 15.08 -12.19 3.05
C TYR A 141 13.59 -12.41 3.26
N CYS A 142 12.83 -12.45 2.16
CA CYS A 142 11.42 -12.79 2.24
C CYS A 142 11.25 -14.26 2.64
N CYS A 143 10.96 -14.50 3.92
CA CYS A 143 10.75 -15.82 4.47
C CYS A 143 9.36 -16.35 4.13
N ASN A 144 8.36 -15.46 4.15
CA ASN A 144 7.00 -15.84 3.84
C ASN A 144 6.23 -14.71 3.14
N PRO A 145 6.12 -14.77 1.79
CA PRO A 145 5.41 -13.76 1.04
C PRO A 145 3.92 -13.67 1.41
N SER A 146 3.28 -14.80 1.73
CA SER A 146 1.85 -14.82 2.09
C SER A 146 1.59 -14.10 3.41
N CYS A 147 2.55 -14.14 4.33
CA CYS A 147 2.46 -13.52 5.64
C CYS A 147 3.22 -12.19 5.74
N SER A 148 3.85 -11.74 4.65
CA SER A 148 4.75 -10.58 4.65
C SER A 148 5.82 -10.66 5.76
N ILE A 149 6.38 -11.85 5.99
CA ILE A 149 7.41 -12.07 7.03
C ILE A 149 8.79 -12.02 6.40
N CYS A 150 9.58 -11.07 6.87
CA CYS A 150 11.01 -10.99 6.62
C CYS A 150 11.76 -11.76 7.70
N ALA A 151 12.76 -12.56 7.31
CA ALA A 151 13.64 -13.24 8.25
C ALA A 151 15.09 -12.82 8.03
N PRO A 152 15.94 -12.79 9.07
CA PRO A 152 17.36 -12.52 8.91
C PRO A 152 18.03 -13.55 8.01
N ILE A 153 19.01 -13.12 7.20
CA ILE A 153 19.84 -14.02 6.39
C ILE A 153 20.60 -14.97 7.33
N GLY A 154 20.40 -16.29 7.15
CA GLY A 154 20.97 -17.33 8.02
C GLY A 154 20.09 -17.73 9.22
N GLY A 155 18.94 -17.07 9.40
CA GLY A 155 17.90 -17.47 10.34
C GLY A 155 17.10 -18.68 9.86
N ALA A 156 16.40 -19.34 10.78
CA ALA A 156 15.42 -20.37 10.43
C ALA A 156 14.08 -19.71 10.04
N CYS A 157 13.47 -20.22 8.98
CA CYS A 157 12.16 -19.77 8.52
C CYS A 157 11.18 -20.94 8.57
N THR A 158 9.99 -20.67 9.10
CA THR A 158 8.85 -21.58 8.91
C THR A 158 8.01 -21.02 7.78
N ALA A 159 8.03 -21.68 6.63
CA ALA A 159 7.10 -21.41 5.55
C ALA A 159 5.70 -21.89 6.01
N GLN A 160 5.06 -21.11 6.87
CA GLN A 160 3.69 -21.34 7.27
C GLN A 160 2.77 -20.86 6.16
N VAL A 161 1.81 -21.66 5.74
CA VAL A 161 0.67 -21.10 5.03
C VAL A 161 -0.06 -20.27 6.08
N CYS A 162 -0.05 -18.94 5.94
CA CYS A 162 -0.97 -18.14 6.73
C CYS A 162 -2.36 -18.61 6.36
N ASP A 163 -3.06 -19.23 7.32
CA ASP A 163 -4.50 -19.38 7.20
C ASP A 163 -5.03 -17.99 6.88
N ASP A 164 -5.78 -17.89 5.77
CA ASP A 164 -6.49 -16.68 5.38
C ASP A 164 -7.21 -16.21 6.64
N GLY A 165 -6.76 -15.10 7.22
CA GLY A 165 -7.05 -14.78 8.62
C GLY A 165 -8.54 -14.76 8.97
N GLU A 166 -8.87 -14.55 10.24
CA GLU A 166 -10.28 -14.53 10.67
C GLU A 166 -11.04 -13.42 9.89
N PRO A 167 -12.12 -13.75 9.16
CA PRO A 167 -12.90 -12.75 8.46
C PRO A 167 -13.55 -11.79 9.45
N CYS A 168 -13.47 -10.49 9.18
CA CYS A 168 -13.98 -9.44 10.04
C CYS A 168 -14.71 -8.37 9.22
N GLY A 169 -16.00 -8.59 8.97
CA GLY A 169 -16.78 -7.73 8.07
C GLY A 169 -16.26 -7.82 6.63
N SER A 170 -15.83 -6.68 6.08
CA SER A 170 -15.17 -6.58 4.77
C SER A 170 -13.64 -6.71 4.79
N THR A 171 -13.01 -6.85 5.97
CA THR A 171 -11.56 -7.10 6.08
C THR A 171 -11.29 -8.52 6.56
N VAL A 172 -10.03 -8.94 6.47
CA VAL A 172 -9.53 -10.21 7.02
C VAL A 172 -8.41 -9.84 7.99
N CYS A 173 -8.51 -10.30 9.25
CA CYS A 173 -7.55 -9.91 10.30
C CYS A 173 -6.21 -10.62 10.14
N GLY A 174 -5.12 -9.93 10.47
CA GLY A 174 -3.77 -10.46 10.31
C GLY A 174 -3.37 -11.47 11.37
N ALA A 175 -2.19 -12.08 11.20
CA ALA A 175 -1.62 -12.97 12.20
C ALA A 175 -1.37 -12.21 13.52
N GLY A 176 -1.88 -12.74 14.63
CA GLY A 176 -1.76 -12.11 15.95
C GLY A 176 -2.88 -11.12 16.28
N GLU A 177 -3.91 -11.03 15.45
CA GLU A 177 -5.11 -10.22 15.67
C GLU A 177 -6.37 -11.10 15.76
N TYR A 178 -7.42 -10.58 16.40
CA TYR A 178 -8.76 -11.14 16.37
C TYR A 178 -9.75 -10.12 15.82
N CYS A 179 -10.86 -10.60 15.25
CA CYS A 179 -11.94 -9.71 14.86
C CYS A 179 -12.58 -9.09 16.12
N CYS A 180 -12.22 -7.84 16.38
CA CYS A 180 -12.76 -7.07 17.49
C CYS A 180 -14.14 -6.52 17.17
N ASN A 181 -14.36 -6.15 15.90
CA ASN A 181 -15.64 -5.62 15.50
C ASN A 181 -15.96 -5.91 14.03
N PRO A 182 -16.82 -6.92 13.75
CA PRO A 182 -17.15 -7.29 12.39
C PRO A 182 -17.96 -6.20 11.67
N SER A 183 -18.78 -5.43 12.39
CA SER A 183 -19.57 -4.35 11.80
C SER A 183 -18.70 -3.18 11.32
N CYS A 184 -17.55 -2.98 11.96
CA CYS A 184 -16.61 -1.91 11.62
C CYS A 184 -15.39 -2.42 10.84
N SER A 185 -15.29 -3.72 10.60
CA SER A 185 -14.06 -4.34 10.10
C SER A 185 -12.82 -3.97 10.91
N ILE A 186 -12.94 -3.96 12.24
CA ILE A 186 -11.83 -3.64 13.15
C ILE A 186 -11.23 -4.95 13.67
N CYS A 187 -9.94 -5.12 13.38
CA CYS A 187 -9.09 -6.13 13.97
C CYS A 187 -8.37 -5.54 15.20
N ALA A 188 -8.24 -6.31 16.26
CA ALA A 188 -7.47 -5.92 17.44
C ALA A 188 -6.38 -6.94 17.76
N PRO A 189 -5.24 -6.53 18.34
CA PRO A 189 -4.20 -7.45 18.77
C PRO A 189 -4.69 -8.46 19.81
N LEU A 190 -4.21 -9.70 19.74
CA LEU A 190 -4.48 -10.71 20.77
C LEU A 190 -4.01 -10.24 22.15
N GLY A 191 -4.93 -10.22 23.13
CA GLY A 191 -4.66 -9.72 24.48
C GLY A 191 -4.87 -8.21 24.66
N GLY A 192 -5.20 -7.48 23.59
CA GLY A 192 -5.64 -6.08 23.64
C GLY A 192 -7.12 -5.95 24.05
N GLY A 193 -7.47 -4.81 24.65
CA GLY A 193 -8.85 -4.47 24.94
C GLY A 193 -9.62 -4.10 23.67
N CYS A 194 -10.85 -4.55 23.55
CA CYS A 194 -11.76 -4.21 22.46
C CYS A 194 -13.05 -3.61 23.01
N THR A 195 -13.54 -2.56 22.35
CA THR A 195 -14.89 -2.04 22.56
C THR A 195 -15.72 -2.35 21.32
N GLU A 196 -16.71 -3.23 21.46
CA GLU A 196 -17.67 -3.52 20.39
C GLU A 196 -18.58 -2.30 20.19
N GLN A 197 -18.35 -1.56 19.11
CA GLN A 197 -19.16 -0.40 18.71
C GLN A 197 -20.00 -0.78 17.49
N TYR A 198 -21.29 -0.47 17.47
CA TYR A 198 -22.08 -0.71 16.27
C TYR A 198 -21.73 0.35 15.20
N CYS A 199 -21.07 -0.03 14.10
CA CYS A 199 -20.72 0.90 13.01
C CYS A 199 -21.79 1.04 11.92
N GLY A 200 -23.01 0.60 12.17
CA GLY A 200 -24.14 1.04 11.37
C GLY A 200 -24.44 2.50 11.69
N ASN A 201 -24.06 3.41 10.80
CA ASN A 201 -25.04 4.40 10.39
C ASN A 201 -26.10 3.61 9.61
N GLU A 202 -26.97 2.87 10.31
CA GLU A 202 -28.33 2.75 9.80
C GLU A 202 -28.78 4.20 9.69
N PRO A 203 -29.02 4.69 8.48
CA PRO A 203 -29.45 6.05 8.37
C PRO A 203 -30.90 5.94 8.86
N THR A 204 -31.12 6.28 10.13
CA THR A 204 -32.38 6.05 10.85
C THR A 204 -33.44 7.10 10.42
N GLY A 205 -33.36 7.48 9.15
CA GLY A 205 -34.17 8.45 8.44
C GLY A 205 -34.52 7.93 7.06
N GLU A 206 -35.61 8.42 6.52
CA GLU A 206 -36.09 8.06 5.18
C GLU A 206 -35.55 9.05 4.14
N VAL A 207 -35.27 8.58 2.92
CA VAL A 207 -34.95 9.47 1.79
C VAL A 207 -36.22 10.20 1.36
N CYS A 208 -36.18 11.52 1.33
CA CYS A 208 -37.29 12.37 0.92
C CYS A 208 -36.85 13.30 -0.22
N GLY A 209 -37.10 12.90 -1.47
CA GLY A 209 -36.54 13.60 -2.64
C GLY A 209 -35.02 13.61 -2.61
N ASP A 210 -34.42 14.80 -2.67
CA ASP A 210 -32.97 15.01 -2.56
C ASP A 210 -32.48 15.18 -1.10
N THR A 211 -33.40 15.16 -0.13
CA THR A 211 -33.08 15.35 1.29
C THR A 211 -33.12 14.02 2.03
N PHE A 212 -32.27 13.90 3.06
CA PHE A 212 -32.30 12.77 3.99
C PHE A 212 -32.90 13.21 5.32
N CYS A 213 -34.01 12.58 5.74
CA CYS A 213 -34.70 12.99 6.96
C CYS A 213 -33.90 12.67 8.23
N ALA A 214 -34.08 13.49 9.26
CA ALA A 214 -33.43 13.27 10.56
C ALA A 214 -34.04 12.06 11.28
N LEU A 215 -33.37 11.58 12.33
CA LEU A 215 -33.78 10.37 13.02
C LEU A 215 -35.15 10.55 13.67
N GLY A 216 -36.11 9.69 13.29
CA GLY A 216 -37.48 9.73 13.79
C GLY A 216 -38.42 10.67 13.03
N GLU A 217 -37.99 11.28 11.93
CA GLU A 217 -38.86 11.99 10.99
C GLU A 217 -39.30 11.09 9.83
N VAL A 218 -40.48 11.36 9.26
CA VAL A 218 -41.03 10.70 8.08
C VAL A 218 -41.01 11.64 6.87
N CYS A 219 -40.88 11.10 5.66
CA CYS A 219 -40.94 11.92 4.46
C CYS A 219 -42.36 12.49 4.29
N CYS A 220 -42.49 13.81 4.45
CA CYS A 220 -43.75 14.49 4.21
C CYS A 220 -43.92 14.78 2.73
N ASN A 221 -42.97 15.46 2.09
CA ASN A 221 -43.14 15.85 0.69
C ASN A 221 -41.86 15.58 -0.11
N PRO A 222 -41.83 14.51 -0.90
CA PRO A 222 -40.64 14.12 -1.66
C PRO A 222 -40.32 15.10 -2.80
N SER A 223 -41.30 15.84 -3.34
CA SER A 223 -41.02 16.85 -4.36
C SER A 223 -40.23 18.05 -3.81
N CYS A 224 -40.33 18.29 -2.50
CA CYS A 224 -39.71 19.43 -1.84
C CYS A 224 -38.61 19.02 -0.84
N GLY A 225 -38.36 17.73 -0.66
CA GLY A 225 -37.51 17.19 0.40
C GLY A 225 -37.91 17.60 1.81
N ILE A 226 -39.22 17.73 2.08
CA ILE A 226 -39.70 18.16 3.41
C ILE A 226 -39.92 16.93 4.30
N CYS A 227 -39.24 16.91 5.44
CA CYS A 227 -39.39 15.93 6.51
C CYS A 227 -40.27 16.50 7.64
N THR A 228 -40.98 15.64 8.35
CA THR A 228 -41.83 16.03 9.49
C THR A 228 -41.87 14.91 10.54
N PRO A 229 -42.17 15.19 11.82
CA PRO A 229 -42.41 14.13 12.80
C PRO A 229 -43.57 13.19 12.39
N PRO A 230 -43.67 11.95 12.90
CA PRO A 230 -44.65 10.96 12.44
C PRO A 230 -46.11 11.40 12.56
N ASP A 231 -46.42 12.27 13.53
CA ASP A 231 -47.75 12.84 13.76
C ASP A 231 -47.84 14.34 13.35
N GLY A 232 -46.84 14.83 12.61
CA GLY A 232 -46.76 16.20 12.13
C GLY A 232 -47.74 16.49 10.99
N VAL A 233 -48.18 17.75 10.89
CA VAL A 233 -49.01 18.19 9.76
C VAL A 233 -48.18 18.17 8.49
N CYS A 234 -48.68 17.49 7.47
CA CYS A 234 -47.99 17.38 6.18
C CYS A 234 -48.70 18.17 5.08
N ILE A 235 -47.93 18.98 4.33
CA ILE A 235 -48.42 19.76 3.19
C ILE A 235 -47.80 19.21 1.91
N GLN A 236 -48.64 18.65 1.05
CA GLN A 236 -48.26 18.15 -0.27
C GLN A 236 -48.40 19.26 -1.31
N ILE A 237 -47.35 20.06 -1.47
CA ILE A 237 -47.22 21.07 -2.52
C ILE A 237 -46.19 20.62 -3.56
N ALA A 238 -46.42 20.89 -4.83
CA ALA A 238 -45.39 20.66 -5.84
C ALA A 238 -44.32 21.76 -5.75
N CYS A 239 -43.07 21.36 -5.46
CA CYS A 239 -41.91 22.22 -5.69
C CYS A 239 -41.41 22.01 -7.12
N VAL A 240 -40.99 23.11 -7.75
CA VAL A 240 -40.46 23.15 -9.12
C VAL A 240 -38.99 23.54 -9.11
#